data_AF-R7EU45-F1
#
_entry.id   AF-R7EU45-F1
#
_cell.length_a   1.000
_cell.length_b   1.000
_cell.length_c   1.000
_cell.angle_alpha   90.00
_cell.angle_beta   90.00
_cell.angle_gamma   90.00
#
_symmetry.space_group_name_H-M   'P 1'
#
loop_
_entity.id
_entity.type
_entity.pdbx_description
1 polymer ?
#
loop_
_entity_poly.entity_id
_entity_poly.type
_entity_poly.pdbx_seq_one_letter_code
_entity_poly.pdbx_strand_id
1 'polypeptide(L)'
;MRLRLLLCLLAFFAITVTSAAKGNYQEVSASGKFFMVLKTDETLWAWGGNKDGQLGDGTTTDRYTPVKIADRVKTVSCGWDISIYITEEGDLMITGKMNKK
;
A
#
# COMPACT_ATOMS: atom_id res chain seq x y z
N MET A 1 -38.59 -0.55 44.30
CA MET A 1 -37.51 0.33 44.81
C MET A 1 -36.17 -0.26 44.38
N ARG A 2 -35.34 0.59 43.78
CA ARG A 2 -34.03 0.29 43.18
C ARG A 2 -33.05 -0.31 44.19
N LEU A 3 -32.23 -1.29 43.79
CA LEU A 3 -30.84 -1.30 44.26
C LEU A 3 -29.85 -2.09 43.36
N ARG A 4 -28.90 -1.30 42.83
CA ARG A 4 -27.49 -1.60 42.52
C ARG A 4 -27.16 -2.45 41.29
N LEU A 5 -26.85 -1.71 40.23
CA LEU A 5 -25.82 -1.99 39.23
C LEU A 5 -24.66 -2.76 39.86
N LEU A 6 -24.55 -4.06 39.58
CA LEU A 6 -23.30 -4.78 39.71
C LEU A 6 -22.52 -4.54 38.42
N LEU A 7 -21.35 -3.95 38.56
CA LEU A 7 -20.38 -3.66 37.53
C LEU A 7 -20.24 -4.82 36.53
N CYS A 8 -20.81 -4.68 35.34
CA CYS A 8 -20.25 -5.33 34.18
C CYS A 8 -19.00 -4.52 33.79
N LEU A 9 -17.89 -4.80 34.48
CA LEU A 9 -16.55 -4.58 33.92
C LEU A 9 -16.39 -5.57 32.76
N LEU A 10 -17.16 -5.34 31.70
CA LEU A 10 -16.74 -5.73 30.37
C LEU A 10 -15.50 -4.87 30.14
N ALA A 11 -14.34 -5.43 30.44
CA ALA A 11 -13.11 -5.00 29.84
C ALA A 11 -13.34 -5.14 28.34
N PHE A 12 -13.86 -4.08 27.72
CA PHE A 12 -13.70 -3.84 26.31
C PHE A 12 -12.19 -3.78 26.14
N PHE A 13 -11.62 -4.92 25.76
CA PHE A 13 -10.28 -5.01 25.22
C PHE A 13 -10.36 -4.25 23.90
N ALA A 14 -10.32 -2.92 23.98
CA ALA A 14 -10.30 -2.07 22.81
C ALA A 14 -8.97 -2.39 22.14
N ILE A 15 -9.02 -3.09 21.00
CA ILE A 15 -7.92 -3.07 20.06
C ILE A 15 -7.71 -1.60 19.74
N THR A 16 -6.67 -1.00 20.31
CA THR A 16 -6.37 0.41 20.10
C THR A 16 -5.85 0.56 18.68
N VAL A 17 -6.72 0.98 17.76
CA VAL A 17 -6.31 1.42 16.44
C VAL A 17 -5.76 2.83 16.60
N THR A 18 -4.45 2.99 16.50
CA THR A 18 -3.80 4.30 16.39
C THR A 18 -3.39 4.56 14.95
N SER A 19 -3.51 5.80 14.48
CA SER A 19 -3.00 6.17 13.16
C SER A 19 -1.46 6.16 13.19
N ALA A 20 -0.83 5.34 12.36
CA ALA A 20 0.63 5.33 12.23
C ALA A 20 1.17 6.61 11.56
N ALA A 21 0.39 7.22 10.66
CA ALA A 21 0.71 8.47 9.98
C ALA A 21 -0.57 9.20 9.54
N LYS A 22 -0.48 10.53 9.43
CA LYS A 22 -1.53 11.36 8.83
C LYS A 22 -1.05 11.84 7.46
N GLY A 23 -1.86 11.64 6.43
CA GLY A 23 -1.53 12.03 5.07
C GLY A 23 -2.68 11.79 4.09
N ASN A 24 -2.45 12.21 2.86
CA ASN A 24 -3.38 12.08 1.74
C ASN A 24 -3.19 10.73 1.06
N TYR A 25 -3.86 9.69 1.57
CA TYR A 25 -3.76 8.32 1.06
C TYR A 25 -5.10 7.90 0.45
N GLN A 26 -5.05 7.34 -0.76
CA GLN A 26 -6.22 6.85 -1.50
C GLN A 26 -6.30 5.34 -1.47
N GLU A 27 -5.22 4.66 -1.86
CA GLU A 27 -5.17 3.20 -1.93
C GLU A 27 -3.77 2.71 -1.50
N VAL A 28 -3.75 1.53 -0.88
CA VAL A 28 -2.51 0.83 -0.55
C VAL A 28 -2.59 -0.58 -1.10
N SER A 29 -1.48 -1.07 -1.66
CA SER A 29 -1.36 -2.46 -2.08
C SER A 29 -0.01 -2.98 -1.62
N ALA A 30 0.02 -4.17 -1.03
CA ALA A 30 1.21 -4.72 -0.41
C ALA A 30 1.40 -6.19 -0.76
N SER A 31 2.66 -6.57 -0.89
CA SER A 31 3.16 -7.93 -1.02
C SER A 31 4.10 -8.22 0.17
N GLY A 32 4.54 -9.47 0.31
CA GLY A 32 5.47 -9.86 1.39
C GLY A 32 6.84 -9.18 1.33
N LYS A 33 7.22 -8.55 0.19
CA LYS A 33 8.54 -7.94 -0.02
C LYS A 33 8.51 -6.43 -0.29
N PHE A 34 7.42 -5.91 -0.84
CA PHE A 34 7.32 -4.54 -1.29
C PHE A 34 5.86 -4.08 -1.27
N PHE A 35 5.64 -2.79 -1.38
CA PHE A 35 4.30 -2.24 -1.42
C PHE A 35 4.26 -0.91 -2.15
N MET A 36 3.04 -0.55 -2.52
CA MET A 36 2.71 0.66 -3.24
C MET A 36 1.62 1.43 -2.49
N VAL A 37 1.71 2.76 -2.57
CA VAL A 37 0.75 3.68 -2.00
C VAL A 37 0.36 4.69 -3.06
N LEU A 38 -0.91 4.69 -3.41
CA LEU A 38 -1.54 5.72 -4.20
C LEU A 38 -2.03 6.82 -3.26
N LYS A 39 -1.56 8.04 -3.50
CA LYS A 39 -2.01 9.22 -2.78
C LYS A 39 -3.19 9.87 -3.49
N THR A 40 -3.95 10.71 -2.78
CA THR A 40 -5.11 11.41 -3.35
C THR A 40 -4.72 12.51 -4.35
N ASP A 41 -3.43 12.81 -4.50
CA ASP A 41 -2.88 13.68 -5.55
C ASP A 41 -2.52 12.88 -6.81
N GLU A 42 -3.02 11.65 -6.93
CA GLU A 42 -2.80 10.72 -8.04
C GLU A 42 -1.34 10.29 -8.23
N THR A 43 -0.47 10.57 -7.25
CA THR A 43 0.92 10.11 -7.27
C THR A 43 1.05 8.72 -6.70
N LEU A 44 1.78 7.85 -7.42
CA LEU A 44 2.06 6.50 -6.99
C LEU A 44 3.47 6.40 -6.42
N TRP A 45 3.57 5.86 -5.21
CA TRP A 45 4.82 5.67 -4.49
C TRP A 45 5.04 4.19 -4.20
N ALA A 46 6.28 3.73 -4.24
CA ALA A 46 6.63 2.34 -3.93
C ALA A 46 7.91 2.25 -3.11
N TRP A 47 8.02 1.21 -2.30
CA TRP A 47 9.25 0.85 -1.59
C TRP A 47 9.22 -0.61 -1.13
N GLY A 48 10.39 -1.10 -0.72
CA GLY A 48 10.67 -2.48 -0.36
C GLY A 48 11.68 -3.14 -1.31
N GLY A 49 11.58 -4.46 -1.43
CA GLY A 49 12.42 -5.27 -2.32
C GLY A 49 12.18 -4.97 -3.80
N ASN A 50 13.25 -4.85 -4.57
CA ASN A 50 13.22 -4.45 -5.98
C ASN A 50 14.11 -5.31 -6.88
N LYS A 51 14.51 -6.50 -6.43
CA LYS A 51 15.46 -7.37 -7.18
C LYS A 51 14.98 -7.74 -8.59
N ASP A 52 13.69 -7.68 -8.83
CA ASP A 52 13.03 -8.01 -10.09
C ASP A 52 12.50 -6.76 -10.83
N GLY A 53 12.75 -5.55 -10.31
CA GLY A 53 12.22 -4.30 -10.86
C GLY A 53 10.74 -4.06 -10.53
N GLN A 54 10.19 -4.73 -9.51
CA GLN A 54 8.77 -4.65 -9.14
C GLN A 54 8.31 -3.29 -8.61
N LEU A 55 9.25 -2.40 -8.24
CA LEU A 55 8.93 -1.03 -7.87
C LEU A 55 8.65 -0.15 -9.08
N GLY A 56 9.21 -0.47 -10.25
CA GLY A 56 9.03 0.34 -11.47
C GLY A 56 9.84 1.64 -11.51
N ASP A 57 10.84 1.82 -10.65
CA ASP A 57 11.65 3.05 -10.57
C ASP A 57 12.82 3.11 -11.58
N GLY A 58 12.81 2.20 -12.57
CA GLY A 58 13.88 2.05 -13.56
C GLY A 58 15.14 1.35 -13.04
N THR A 59 15.13 0.85 -11.79
CA THR A 59 16.28 0.16 -11.17
C THR A 59 15.88 -1.24 -10.69
N THR A 60 16.88 -2.00 -10.22
CA THR A 60 16.68 -3.26 -9.46
C THR A 60 17.24 -3.17 -8.04
N THR A 61 17.35 -1.94 -7.51
CA THR A 61 17.89 -1.68 -6.18
C THR A 61 16.77 -1.55 -5.18
N ASP A 62 16.86 -2.27 -4.06
CA ASP A 62 15.90 -2.18 -2.96
C ASP A 62 15.78 -0.73 -2.47
N ARG A 63 14.56 -0.30 -2.14
CA ARG A 63 14.27 1.04 -1.63
C ARG A 63 13.67 0.92 -0.25
N TYR A 64 14.36 1.39 0.79
CA TYR A 64 13.81 1.39 2.15
C TYR A 64 13.07 2.68 2.51
N THR A 65 13.05 3.64 1.60
CA THR A 65 12.27 4.88 1.68
C THR A 65 11.36 4.98 0.47
N PRO A 66 10.14 5.57 0.60
CA PRO A 66 9.24 5.76 -0.53
C PRO A 66 9.93 6.48 -1.70
N VAL A 67 9.81 5.91 -2.90
CA VAL A 67 10.18 6.56 -4.15
C VAL A 67 8.92 6.76 -4.98
N LYS A 68 8.79 7.93 -5.62
CA LYS A 68 7.69 8.22 -6.53
C LYS A 68 7.95 7.48 -7.85
N ILE A 69 6.97 6.72 -8.31
CA ILE A 69 7.07 5.84 -9.49
C ILE A 69 6.31 6.43 -10.67
N ALA A 70 5.14 7.00 -10.43
CA ALA A 70 4.28 7.52 -11.47
C ALA A 70 3.40 8.67 -10.98
N ASP A 71 2.86 9.39 -11.95
CA ASP A 71 1.83 10.42 -11.81
C ASP A 71 0.56 9.93 -12.49
N ARG A 72 -0.60 10.50 -12.10
CA ARG A 72 -1.90 10.25 -12.73
C ARG A 72 -2.30 8.78 -12.71
N VAL A 73 -2.25 8.17 -11.51
CA VAL A 73 -2.62 6.78 -11.29
C VAL A 73 -4.00 6.68 -10.66
N LYS A 74 -4.83 5.77 -11.19
CA LYS A 74 -6.20 5.55 -10.77
C LYS A 74 -6.34 4.48 -9.69
N THR A 75 -5.63 3.37 -9.87
CA THR A 75 -5.67 2.21 -8.96
C THR A 75 -4.42 1.34 -9.08
N VAL A 76 -4.12 0.58 -8.04
CA VAL A 76 -2.90 -0.22 -7.93
C VAL A 76 -3.14 -1.60 -7.33
N SER A 77 -2.39 -2.60 -7.81
CA SER A 77 -2.34 -3.93 -7.19
C SER A 77 -0.93 -4.53 -7.22
N CYS A 78 -0.51 -5.16 -6.13
CA CYS A 78 0.77 -5.83 -5.97
C CYS A 78 0.59 -7.35 -5.97
N GLY A 79 1.37 -8.03 -6.81
CA GLY A 79 1.58 -9.48 -6.76
C GLY A 79 2.86 -9.85 -6.01
N TRP A 80 3.36 -11.07 -6.20
CA TRP A 80 4.58 -11.54 -5.52
C TRP A 80 5.83 -10.74 -5.89
N ASP A 81 6.17 -10.70 -7.18
CA ASP A 81 7.34 -9.99 -7.73
C ASP A 81 6.95 -9.15 -8.95
N ILE A 82 5.67 -8.77 -9.01
CA ILE A 82 5.04 -7.96 -10.07
C ILE A 82 4.19 -6.90 -9.39
N SER A 83 4.18 -5.69 -9.93
CA SER A 83 3.15 -4.70 -9.63
C SER A 83 2.40 -4.31 -10.89
N ILE A 84 1.12 -3.98 -10.72
CA ILE A 84 0.26 -3.47 -11.78
C ILE A 84 -0.45 -2.21 -11.30
N TYR A 85 -0.67 -1.27 -12.21
CA TYR A 85 -1.47 -0.08 -11.94
C TYR A 85 -2.14 0.40 -13.23
N ILE A 86 -3.26 1.10 -13.08
CA ILE A 86 -3.99 1.71 -14.19
C ILE A 86 -3.82 3.23 -14.09
N THR A 87 -3.44 3.88 -15.18
CA THR A 87 -3.34 5.35 -15.23
C THR A 87 -4.70 6.00 -15.40
N GLU A 88 -4.81 7.31 -15.21
CA GLU A 88 -6.03 8.06 -15.48
C GLU A 88 -6.44 8.02 -16.97
N GLU A 89 -5.48 7.79 -17.87
CA GLU A 89 -5.75 7.54 -19.30
C GLU A 89 -6.36 6.15 -19.57
N GLY A 90 -6.31 5.25 -18.58
CA GLY A 90 -6.77 3.87 -18.71
C GLY A 90 -5.69 2.89 -19.18
N ASP A 91 -4.42 3.30 -19.22
CA ASP A 91 -3.32 2.42 -19.60
C ASP A 91 -2.99 1.45 -18.46
N LEU A 92 -2.90 0.15 -18.79
CA LEU A 92 -2.45 -0.89 -17.86
C LEU A 92 -0.93 -0.98 -17.86
N MET A 93 -0.34 -0.67 -16.72
CA MET A 93 1.10 -0.72 -16.50
C MET A 93 1.46 -1.96 -15.69
N ILE A 94 2.56 -2.62 -16.07
CA ILE A 94 3.07 -3.82 -15.39
C ILE A 94 4.57 -3.64 -15.17
N THR A 95 5.04 -3.86 -13.95
CA THR A 95 6.48 -3.84 -13.61
C THR A 95 6.86 -5.08 -12.81
N GLY A 96 8.16 -5.39 -12.74
CA GLY A 96 8.66 -6.62 -12.12
C GLY A 96 8.90 -7.75 -13.11
N LYS A 97 9.16 -8.95 -12.57
CA LYS A 97 9.55 -10.11 -13.38
C LYS A 97 8.32 -10.78 -14.00
N MET A 98 8.05 -10.43 -15.25
CA MET A 98 7.24 -11.24 -16.14
C MET A 98 8.16 -12.32 -16.72
N ASN A 99 7.89 -13.61 -16.47
CA ASN A 99 8.63 -14.71 -17.08
C ASN A 99 8.57 -14.56 -18.61
N LYS A 100 9.58 -13.94 -19.21
CA LYS A 100 9.81 -14.03 -20.65
C LYS A 100 10.20 -15.48 -20.88
N LYS A 101 9.36 -16.21 -21.61
CA LYS A 101 9.78 -17.47 -22.22
C LYS A 101 11.00 -17.23 -23.10
#